data_AF-A0A935TYC7-F1
#
_entry.id   AF-A0A935TYC7-F1
#
_cell.length_a   1.000
_cell.length_b   1.000
_cell.length_c   1.000
_cell.angle_alpha   90.00
_cell.angle_beta   90.00
_cell.angle_gamma   90.00
#
_symmetry.space_group_name_H-M   'P 1'
#
loop_
_entity.id
_entity.type
_entity.pdbx_description
1 polymer ?
#
loop_
_entity_poly.entity_id
_entity_poly.type
_entity_poly.pdbx_seq_one_letter_code
_entity_poly.pdbx_strand_id
1 'polypeptide(L)'
;MSQPSFVIEVAARDQRGVERDVRRGGLFVAAAAYPMDDLGEVVFRFPDGEVRTRARVVFVDPSGVGLELELTPGARTALADRLAAHHAAGGAETAAHADAAIPADTMAREDAAIPADTMAREDAAEPGHLDDLAALGEAEDPDEAGDGPTTGEGLPAPVHVRLRNLSVAEQLKIAHRGEHRERVVLERMYGKLVWDALLRNPRITVPEVARIARMGTLPKPLAELIASNAAWLQVPEIRRALLGNPRLPAELIPRLLRILPRHELRLLPTQTAYPAAVRDWARRLLRL
;
A
#
# COMPACT_ATOMS: atom_id res chain seq x y z
N MET A 1 40.45 14.39 0.88
CA MET A 1 39.81 13.07 0.70
C MET A 1 39.31 12.65 2.07
N SER A 2 38.03 12.91 2.36
CA SER A 2 37.40 12.49 3.62
C SER A 2 36.99 11.02 3.45
N GLN A 3 37.48 10.15 4.32
CA GLN A 3 37.08 8.74 4.32
C GLN A 3 35.59 8.63 4.68
N PRO A 4 34.82 7.70 4.07
CA PRO A 4 33.44 7.47 4.46
C PRO A 4 33.37 6.94 5.88
N SER A 5 32.37 7.38 6.65
CA SER A 5 32.13 6.96 8.03
C SER A 5 31.59 5.54 8.13
N PHE A 6 31.00 5.00 7.06
CA PHE A 6 30.55 3.62 6.97
C PHE A 6 30.51 3.09 5.52
N VAL A 7 30.68 1.77 5.37
CA VAL A 7 30.61 1.05 4.08
C VAL A 7 29.60 -0.09 4.20
N ILE A 8 28.59 -0.12 3.32
CA ILE A 8 27.56 -1.16 3.32
C ILE A 8 27.68 -2.00 2.05
N GLU A 9 27.93 -3.30 2.24
CA GLU A 9 27.98 -4.28 1.17
C GLU A 9 26.60 -4.91 0.98
N VAL A 10 25.98 -4.66 -0.18
CA VAL A 10 24.69 -5.24 -0.54
C VAL A 10 24.94 -6.42 -1.48
N ALA A 11 24.85 -7.64 -0.95
CA ALA A 11 24.90 -8.85 -1.76
C ALA A 11 23.56 -9.03 -2.48
N ALA A 12 23.56 -8.93 -3.81
CA ALA A 12 22.37 -8.94 -4.66
C ALA A 12 21.62 -10.29 -4.74
N ARG A 13 21.87 -11.23 -3.81
CA ARG A 13 21.27 -12.56 -3.84
C ARG A 13 19.94 -12.68 -3.08
N ASP A 14 19.65 -11.85 -2.08
CA ASP A 14 18.49 -12.15 -1.24
C ASP A 14 17.78 -10.96 -0.60
N GLN A 15 17.40 -9.93 -1.36
CA GLN A 15 16.46 -8.93 -0.84
C GLN A 15 15.57 -8.34 -1.96
N ARG A 16 14.38 -8.92 -2.15
CA ARG A 16 13.31 -8.39 -3.03
C ARG A 16 12.88 -6.95 -2.71
N GLY A 17 13.34 -6.38 -1.60
CA GLY A 17 13.15 -4.98 -1.22
C GLY A 17 14.17 -4.01 -1.84
N VAL A 18 15.41 -4.45 -2.07
CA VAL A 18 16.53 -3.57 -2.45
C VAL A 18 16.32 -2.93 -3.82
N GLU A 19 15.88 -3.70 -4.81
CA GLU A 19 15.61 -3.16 -6.16
C GLU A 19 14.53 -2.07 -6.13
N ARG A 20 13.42 -2.35 -5.44
CA ARG A 20 12.30 -1.41 -5.31
C ARG A 20 12.72 -0.13 -4.60
N ASP A 21 13.55 -0.25 -3.58
CA ASP A 21 14.02 0.89 -2.81
C ASP A 21 14.99 1.73 -3.66
N VAL A 22 15.93 1.09 -4.38
CA VAL A 22 16.88 1.76 -5.28
C VAL A 22 16.17 2.50 -6.40
N ARG A 23 15.10 1.94 -6.98
CA ARG A 23 14.24 2.62 -7.98
C ARG A 23 13.64 3.91 -7.43
N ARG A 24 13.29 3.91 -6.14
CA ARG A 24 12.74 5.07 -5.42
C ARG A 24 13.83 6.06 -4.96
N GLY A 25 15.10 5.73 -5.17
CA GLY A 25 16.26 6.54 -4.76
C GLY A 25 16.70 6.31 -3.31
N GLY A 26 16.10 5.32 -2.64
CA GLY A 26 16.44 4.95 -1.26
C GLY A 26 17.06 3.56 -1.17
N LEU A 27 17.58 3.20 0.00
CA LEU A 27 17.99 1.84 0.31
C LEU A 27 17.71 1.61 1.79
N PHE A 28 16.88 0.62 2.09
CA PHE A 28 16.70 0.18 3.47
C PHE A 28 17.68 -0.95 3.78
N VAL A 29 18.47 -0.79 4.84
CA VAL A 29 19.44 -1.78 5.30
C VAL A 29 19.07 -2.25 6.68
N ALA A 30 18.79 -3.55 6.79
CA ALA A 30 18.45 -4.22 8.04
C ALA A 30 19.70 -4.51 8.88
N ALA A 31 20.50 -3.49 9.21
CA ALA A 31 21.49 -3.50 10.31
C ALA A 31 22.41 -2.26 10.27
N ALA A 32 23.03 -2.05 11.44
CA ALA A 32 24.01 -1.05 11.87
C ALA A 32 23.41 0.34 12.13
N ALA A 33 23.39 0.71 13.42
CA ALA A 33 22.94 2.01 13.91
C ALA A 33 23.92 3.10 13.47
N TYR A 34 23.65 3.70 12.31
CA TYR A 34 24.38 4.86 11.84
C TYR A 34 23.71 6.15 12.33
N PRO A 35 24.49 7.19 12.67
CA PRO A 35 23.90 8.46 13.05
C PRO A 35 23.12 9.07 11.88
N MET A 36 22.04 9.79 12.18
CA MET A 36 21.28 10.56 11.18
C MET A 36 22.21 11.58 10.49
N ASP A 37 21.93 11.84 9.21
CA ASP A 37 22.69 12.74 8.32
C ASP A 37 24.14 12.33 8.03
N ASP A 38 24.56 11.14 8.46
CA ASP A 38 25.90 10.64 8.17
C ASP A 38 26.04 10.24 6.68
N LEU A 39 27.22 10.50 6.14
CA LEU A 39 27.54 10.29 4.71
C LEU A 39 28.48 9.09 4.56
N GLY A 40 27.94 8.01 4.00
CA GLY A 40 28.66 6.76 3.78
C GLY A 40 28.79 6.39 2.30
N GLU A 41 29.49 5.28 2.04
CA GLU A 41 29.59 4.66 0.73
C GLU A 41 28.84 3.32 0.72
N VAL A 42 27.99 3.11 -0.26
CA VAL A 42 27.27 1.84 -0.48
C VAL A 42 27.91 1.13 -1.65
N VAL A 43 28.30 -0.12 -1.44
CA VAL A 43 28.93 -0.99 -2.42
C VAL A 43 27.97 -2.11 -2.78
N PHE A 44 27.48 -2.09 -4.02
CA PHE A 44 26.71 -3.16 -4.61
C PHE A 44 27.67 -4.13 -5.30
N ARG A 45 27.77 -5.35 -4.80
CA ARG A 45 28.63 -6.39 -5.38
C ARG A 45 27.81 -7.33 -6.26
N PHE A 46 28.19 -7.40 -7.52
CA PHE A 46 27.62 -8.29 -8.51
C PHE A 46 28.70 -9.28 -9.02
N PRO A 47 28.32 -10.42 -9.62
CA PRO A 47 29.28 -11.35 -10.23
C PRO A 47 30.08 -10.74 -11.39
N ASP A 48 29.53 -9.73 -12.05
CA ASP A 48 30.07 -8.99 -13.20
C ASP A 48 30.76 -7.66 -12.82
N GLY A 49 30.85 -7.32 -11.52
CA GLY A 49 31.60 -6.16 -11.02
C GLY A 49 31.00 -5.50 -9.78
N GLU A 50 31.65 -4.45 -9.29
CA GLU A 50 31.18 -3.66 -8.12
C GLU A 50 30.71 -2.26 -8.56
N VAL A 51 29.58 -1.80 -8.00
CA VAL A 51 29.11 -0.42 -8.15
C VAL A 51 29.16 0.25 -6.79
N ARG A 52 29.87 1.39 -6.70
CA ARG A 52 30.01 2.18 -5.47
C ARG A 52 29.28 3.50 -5.62
N THR A 53 28.51 3.89 -4.62
CA THR A 53 27.82 5.17 -4.62
C THR A 53 27.75 5.76 -3.22
N ARG A 54 27.62 7.08 -3.13
CA ARG A 54 27.45 7.76 -1.84
C ARG A 54 26.01 7.68 -1.40
N ALA A 55 25.82 7.56 -0.09
CA ALA A 55 24.49 7.56 0.50
C ALA A 55 24.46 8.36 1.79
N ARG A 56 23.34 9.01 2.05
CA ARG A 56 23.07 9.72 3.31
C ARG A 56 22.06 8.97 4.14
N VAL A 57 22.28 8.90 5.45
CA VAL A 57 21.28 8.40 6.39
C VAL A 57 20.15 9.42 6.55
N VAL A 58 18.96 9.11 6.05
CA VAL A 58 17.77 9.98 6.14
C VAL A 58 16.83 9.53 7.27
N PHE A 59 16.94 8.27 7.67
CA PHE A 59 16.07 7.69 8.68
C PHE A 59 16.74 6.55 9.44
N VAL A 60 16.52 6.48 10.75
CA VAL A 60 17.00 5.40 11.63
C VAL A 60 15.83 4.92 12.46
N ASP A 61 15.56 3.61 12.44
CA ASP A 61 14.58 2.96 13.30
C ASP A 61 15.17 1.71 13.98
N PRO A 62 14.46 1.11 14.95
CA PRO A 62 14.93 -0.11 15.61
C PRO A 62 15.06 -1.33 14.67
N SER A 63 14.48 -1.28 13.47
CA SER A 63 14.51 -2.35 12.46
C SER A 63 15.57 -2.15 11.37
N GLY A 64 16.21 -0.98 11.28
CA GLY A 64 17.22 -0.68 10.26
C GLY A 64 17.38 0.80 9.95
N VAL A 65 18.09 1.07 8.86
CA VAL A 65 18.45 2.41 8.42
C VAL A 65 17.98 2.65 7.00
N GLY A 66 17.31 3.79 6.79
CA GLY A 66 16.93 4.30 5.47
C GLY A 66 18.01 5.22 4.93
N LEU A 67 18.61 4.83 3.82
CA LEU A 67 19.64 5.56 3.12
C LEU A 67 19.05 6.22 1.87
N GLU A 68 19.43 7.45 1.58
CA GLU A 68 19.18 8.10 0.30
C GLU A 68 20.46 8.01 -0.55
N LEU A 69 20.35 7.43 -1.74
CA LEU A 69 21.49 7.24 -2.64
C LEU A 69 21.68 8.50 -3.48
N GLU A 70 22.87 9.11 -3.42
CA GLU A 70 23.26 10.27 -4.23
C GLU A 70 23.63 9.81 -5.66
N LEU A 71 22.64 9.27 -6.39
CA LEU A 71 22.77 8.78 -7.77
C LEU A 71 22.09 9.74 -8.75
N THR A 72 22.72 9.94 -9.91
CA THR A 72 22.04 10.57 -11.05
C THR A 72 20.88 9.69 -11.54
N PRO A 73 19.80 10.26 -12.11
CA PRO A 73 18.65 9.47 -12.57
C PRO A 73 19.03 8.33 -13.52
N GLY A 74 19.98 8.56 -14.43
CA GLY A 74 20.49 7.52 -15.34
C GLY A 74 21.25 6.40 -14.62
N ALA A 75 22.10 6.74 -13.63
CA ALA A 75 22.81 5.75 -12.84
C ALA A 75 21.88 4.94 -11.92
N ARG A 76 20.80 5.57 -11.45
CA ARG A 76 19.74 4.92 -10.65
C ARG A 76 19.00 3.86 -11.45
N THR A 77 18.56 4.20 -12.66
CA THR A 77 17.87 3.26 -13.55
C THR A 77 18.81 2.11 -13.94
N ALA A 78 20.05 2.42 -14.32
CA ALA A 78 21.04 1.38 -14.67
C ALA A 78 21.34 0.43 -13.50
N LEU A 79 21.42 0.93 -12.26
CA LEU A 79 21.64 0.09 -11.08
C LEU A 79 20.41 -0.77 -10.76
N ALA A 80 19.20 -0.20 -10.87
CA ALA A 80 17.96 -0.94 -10.67
C ALA A 80 17.77 -2.05 -11.72
N ASP A 81 18.06 -1.78 -12.99
CA ASP A 81 17.97 -2.75 -14.07
C ASP A 81 19.00 -3.88 -13.90
N ARG A 82 20.21 -3.56 -13.43
CA ARG A 82 21.23 -4.57 -13.10
C ARG A 82 20.83 -5.44 -11.90
N LEU A 83 20.24 -4.84 -10.87
CA LEU A 83 19.70 -5.58 -9.72
C LEU A 83 18.54 -6.52 -10.15
N ALA A 84 17.64 -6.04 -11.01
CA ALA A 84 16.54 -6.82 -11.56
C ALA A 84 17.04 -8.00 -12.41
N ALA A 85 18.01 -7.76 -13.30
CA ALA A 85 18.62 -8.79 -14.13
C ALA A 85 19.32 -9.88 -13.29
N HIS A 86 20.02 -9.48 -12.23
CA HIS A 86 20.68 -10.42 -11.32
C HIS A 86 19.67 -11.25 -10.49
N HIS A 87 18.57 -10.65 -10.02
CA HIS A 87 17.50 -11.39 -9.34
C HIS A 87 16.80 -12.37 -10.29
N ALA A 88 16.55 -11.97 -11.55
CA ALA A 88 16.01 -12.86 -12.58
C ALA A 88 16.95 -14.03 -12.90
N ALA A 89 18.28 -13.79 -12.93
CA ALA A 89 19.28 -14.83 -13.11
C ALA A 89 19.41 -15.78 -11.90
N GLY A 90 19.26 -15.26 -10.67
CA GLY A 90 19.26 -16.06 -9.44
C GLY A 90 18.01 -16.92 -9.24
N GLY A 91 16.88 -16.53 -9.84
CA GLY A 91 15.64 -17.32 -9.83
C GLY A 91 15.66 -18.57 -10.70
N ALA A 92 16.63 -18.69 -11.63
CA ALA A 92 16.77 -19.85 -12.50
C ALA A 92 17.49 -21.04 -11.84
N GLU A 93 18.25 -20.84 -10.75
CA GLU A 93 18.99 -21.92 -10.08
C GLU A 93 18.22 -22.54 -8.89
N THR A 94 17.16 -21.92 -8.37
CA THR A 94 16.37 -22.49 -7.25
C THR A 94 15.21 -23.39 -7.65
N ALA A 95 14.96 -23.60 -8.95
CA ALA A 95 13.94 -24.54 -9.43
C ALA A 95 14.47 -25.95 -9.75
N ALA A 96 15.75 -26.24 -9.48
CA ALA A 96 16.41 -27.48 -9.91
C ALA A 96 16.87 -28.42 -8.77
N HIS A 97 16.47 -28.20 -7.51
CA HIS A 97 16.88 -29.08 -6.40
C HIS A 97 15.75 -29.36 -5.39
N ALA A 98 14.64 -29.93 -5.88
CA ALA A 98 13.68 -30.62 -5.02
C ALA A 98 12.92 -31.72 -5.79
N ASP A 99 13.63 -32.64 -6.44
CA ASP A 99 13.09 -33.99 -6.63
C ASP A 99 14.22 -35.01 -6.72
N ALA A 100 14.51 -35.64 -5.58
CA ALA A 100 15.30 -36.86 -5.49
C ALA A 100 14.78 -37.68 -4.31
N ALA A 101 13.81 -38.54 -4.66
CA ALA A 101 13.50 -39.88 -4.15
C ALA A 101 14.04 -40.32 -2.77
N ILE A 102 13.18 -41.03 -2.03
CA ILE A 102 13.43 -42.39 -1.49
C ILE A 102 12.08 -43.00 -1.00
N PRO A 103 11.92 -44.35 -1.01
CA PRO A 103 10.69 -45.05 -1.41
C PRO A 103 10.05 -45.95 -0.33
N ALA A 104 8.86 -46.51 -0.62
CA ALA A 104 8.32 -47.80 -0.13
C ALA A 104 6.94 -48.01 -0.80
N ASP A 105 6.78 -48.90 -1.77
CA ASP A 105 6.50 -50.35 -1.66
C ASP A 105 5.14 -50.72 -1.00
N THR A 106 4.46 -51.63 -1.70
CA THR A 106 3.44 -52.59 -1.26
C THR A 106 1.94 -52.20 -1.23
N MET A 107 1.26 -52.63 -2.30
CA MET A 107 -0.04 -53.33 -2.36
C MET A 107 -1.04 -53.23 -1.19
N ALA A 108 -2.29 -52.82 -1.48
CA ALA A 108 -3.48 -53.69 -1.52
C ALA A 108 -4.81 -52.95 -1.27
N ARG A 109 -5.74 -53.13 -2.22
CA ARG A 109 -7.22 -53.36 -2.12
C ARG A 109 -8.09 -52.59 -1.12
N GLU A 110 -9.16 -51.98 -1.66
CA GLU A 110 -10.62 -52.30 -1.49
C GLU A 110 -11.42 -51.03 -1.86
N ASP A 111 -12.06 -50.99 -3.03
CA ASP A 111 -13.47 -51.36 -3.28
C ASP A 111 -14.49 -50.78 -2.28
N ALA A 112 -15.22 -49.75 -2.73
CA ALA A 112 -16.66 -49.64 -2.52
C ALA A 112 -17.26 -48.55 -3.44
N ALA A 113 -18.01 -49.01 -4.44
CA ALA A 113 -19.02 -48.26 -5.18
C ALA A 113 -20.12 -47.73 -4.22
N ILE A 114 -21.04 -46.84 -4.59
CA ILE A 114 -22.25 -47.00 -5.43
C ILE A 114 -23.03 -45.63 -5.29
N PRO A 115 -24.00 -45.21 -6.14
CA PRO A 115 -24.11 -45.11 -7.61
C PRO A 115 -24.46 -43.66 -8.08
N ALA A 116 -24.48 -43.47 -9.39
CA ALA A 116 -25.29 -42.45 -10.06
C ALA A 116 -26.59 -43.08 -10.58
N ASP A 117 -27.75 -42.48 -10.29
CA ASP A 117 -28.98 -42.51 -11.12
C ASP A 117 -30.02 -41.53 -10.54
N THR A 118 -30.88 -40.78 -11.24
CA THR A 118 -30.93 -40.16 -12.57
C THR A 118 -32.18 -39.25 -12.59
N MET A 119 -32.14 -38.22 -13.45
CA MET A 119 -33.22 -37.33 -13.93
C MET A 119 -33.61 -36.12 -13.07
N ALA A 120 -33.89 -34.93 -13.60
CA ALA A 120 -33.66 -34.30 -14.90
C ALA A 120 -34.19 -32.84 -14.77
N ARG A 121 -33.46 -31.86 -15.32
CA ARG A 121 -33.92 -30.59 -15.95
C ARG A 121 -34.82 -29.64 -15.13
N GLU A 122 -34.74 -28.33 -15.18
CA GLU A 122 -34.02 -27.30 -15.93
C GLU A 122 -34.33 -26.03 -15.12
N ASP A 123 -33.33 -25.24 -14.69
CA ASP A 123 -33.27 -23.83 -15.05
C ASP A 123 -31.97 -23.18 -14.55
N ALA A 124 -31.43 -22.34 -15.41
CA ALA A 124 -30.08 -21.80 -15.35
C ALA A 124 -29.93 -20.67 -14.31
N ALA A 125 -28.91 -20.78 -13.46
CA ALA A 125 -28.02 -19.68 -13.04
C ALA A 125 -26.96 -20.25 -12.09
N GLU A 126 -25.75 -20.46 -12.60
CA GLU A 126 -24.63 -20.92 -11.78
C GLU A 126 -24.28 -19.91 -10.67
N PRO A 127 -23.89 -20.40 -9.48
CA PRO A 127 -23.41 -19.57 -8.37
C PRO A 127 -21.97 -19.15 -8.64
N GLY A 128 -21.78 -17.87 -8.96
CA GLY A 128 -20.47 -17.24 -9.08
C GLY A 128 -19.70 -17.31 -7.75
N HIS A 129 -18.72 -18.20 -7.74
CA HIS A 129 -17.58 -18.22 -6.84
C HIS A 129 -16.88 -16.85 -6.92
N LEU A 130 -16.91 -16.07 -5.84
CA LEU A 130 -16.23 -14.76 -5.76
C LEU A 130 -15.14 -14.81 -4.69
N ASP A 131 -14.14 -15.65 -4.94
CA ASP A 131 -12.78 -15.36 -4.49
C ASP A 131 -12.16 -14.38 -5.50
N ASP A 132 -12.55 -13.11 -5.38
CA ASP A 132 -11.87 -11.99 -6.05
C ASP A 132 -12.31 -10.67 -5.39
N LEU A 133 -11.66 -10.31 -4.29
CA LEU A 133 -11.75 -8.97 -3.68
C LEU A 133 -10.42 -8.22 -3.72
N ALA A 134 -9.56 -8.53 -4.71
CA ALA A 134 -8.29 -7.84 -4.93
C ALA A 134 -8.24 -7.03 -6.25
N ALA A 135 -9.33 -6.92 -7.01
CA ALA A 135 -9.30 -6.22 -8.28
C ALA A 135 -10.63 -5.52 -8.58
N LEU A 136 -10.74 -4.22 -8.27
CA LEU A 136 -11.53 -3.27 -9.06
C LEU A 136 -11.02 -1.83 -8.80
N GLY A 137 -10.40 -1.25 -9.82
CA GLY A 137 -10.57 0.17 -10.13
C GLY A 137 -9.41 1.11 -9.82
N GLU A 138 -8.19 0.82 -10.26
CA GLU A 138 -7.38 1.92 -10.82
C GLU A 138 -8.03 2.27 -12.16
N ALA A 139 -8.82 3.34 -12.17
CA ALA A 139 -9.23 3.95 -13.42
C ALA A 139 -7.95 4.42 -14.13
N GLU A 140 -7.65 3.77 -15.25
CA GLU A 140 -6.69 4.27 -16.23
C GLU A 140 -7.16 5.65 -16.69
N ASP A 141 -6.42 6.70 -16.33
CA ASP A 141 -6.45 7.96 -17.07
C ASP A 141 -5.43 7.82 -18.21
N PRO A 142 -5.84 7.86 -19.49
CA PRO A 142 -4.94 7.88 -20.63
C PRO A 142 -4.54 9.33 -20.89
N ASP A 143 -3.36 9.75 -20.44
CA ASP A 143 -2.51 10.75 -21.10
C ASP A 143 -1.27 11.04 -20.23
N GLU A 144 -0.20 10.29 -20.45
CA GLU A 144 1.16 10.83 -20.25
C GLU A 144 1.94 10.63 -21.54
N ALA A 145 1.65 11.49 -22.52
CA ALA A 145 2.62 11.85 -23.53
C ALA A 145 3.82 12.49 -22.83
N GLY A 146 5.00 11.91 -23.04
CA GLY A 146 6.24 12.41 -22.47
C GLY A 146 6.59 13.80 -22.99
N ASP A 147 7.30 14.56 -22.17
CA ASP A 147 8.30 15.49 -22.69
C ASP A 147 9.45 15.65 -21.69
N GLY A 148 10.66 15.68 -22.24
CA GLY A 148 11.89 16.01 -21.54
C GLY A 148 12.00 17.51 -21.26
N PRO A 149 13.14 17.99 -20.74
CA PRO A 149 13.22 19.28 -20.08
C PRO A 149 13.27 20.42 -21.09
N THR A 150 12.29 21.31 -21.06
CA THR A 150 12.36 22.62 -21.70
C THR A 150 12.47 23.72 -20.65
N THR A 151 13.67 24.29 -20.55
CA THR A 151 13.88 25.63 -19.98
C THR A 151 13.15 26.62 -20.89
N GLY A 152 12.11 27.27 -20.37
CA GLY A 152 11.35 28.29 -21.10
C GLY A 152 10.33 28.95 -20.19
N GLU A 153 10.38 30.28 -20.13
CA GLU A 153 9.58 31.15 -19.28
C GLU A 153 8.06 30.92 -19.46
N GLY A 154 7.32 30.89 -18.34
CA GLY A 154 5.89 31.24 -18.32
C GLY A 154 4.84 30.13 -18.31
N LEU A 155 5.16 28.87 -18.05
CA LEU A 155 4.13 27.87 -17.71
C LEU A 155 3.86 27.86 -16.20
N PRO A 156 2.58 27.86 -15.75
CA PRO A 156 2.27 27.77 -14.33
C PRO A 156 2.90 26.48 -13.77
N ALA A 157 3.70 26.63 -12.71
CA ALA A 157 4.43 25.52 -12.10
C ALA A 157 3.51 24.30 -11.88
N PRO A 158 4.03 23.07 -12.06
CA PRO A 158 3.21 21.87 -11.90
C PRO A 158 2.55 21.86 -10.53
N VAL A 159 1.31 21.37 -10.44
CA VAL A 159 0.44 21.52 -9.26
C VAL A 159 1.16 21.14 -7.96
N HIS A 160 1.96 20.08 -7.98
CA HIS A 160 2.74 19.64 -6.83
C HIS A 160 3.79 20.65 -6.35
N VAL A 161 4.45 21.37 -7.26
CA VAL A 161 5.45 22.41 -6.93
C VAL A 161 4.76 23.60 -6.28
N ARG A 162 3.63 24.03 -6.85
CA ARG A 162 2.86 25.16 -6.32
C ARG A 162 2.32 24.86 -4.92
N LEU A 163 1.84 23.64 -4.68
CA LEU A 163 1.27 23.25 -3.39
C LEU A 163 2.30 23.08 -2.26
N ARG A 164 3.57 22.84 -2.57
CA ARG A 164 4.66 22.68 -1.57
C ARG A 164 5.01 23.96 -0.83
N ASN A 165 4.89 25.12 -1.49
CA ASN A 165 5.32 26.40 -0.94
C ASN A 165 4.16 27.22 -0.34
N LEU A 166 3.00 26.59 -0.11
CA LEU A 166 1.82 27.26 0.43
C LEU A 166 1.88 27.41 1.94
N SER A 167 1.41 28.54 2.43
CA SER A 167 1.10 28.72 3.85
C SER A 167 -0.04 27.81 4.29
N VAL A 168 -0.14 27.52 5.60
CA VAL A 168 -1.23 26.69 6.16
C VAL A 168 -2.60 27.27 5.81
N ALA A 169 -2.76 28.60 5.83
CA ALA A 169 -4.02 29.26 5.47
C ALA A 169 -4.41 29.01 4.00
N GLU A 170 -3.45 29.03 3.08
CA GLU A 170 -3.68 28.75 1.67
C GLU A 170 -3.98 27.27 1.43
N GLN A 171 -3.28 26.37 2.14
CA GLN A 171 -3.55 24.93 2.11
C GLN A 171 -5.01 24.65 2.51
N LEU A 172 -5.50 25.25 3.60
CA LEU A 172 -6.88 25.11 4.05
C LEU A 172 -7.89 25.72 3.05
N LYS A 173 -7.54 26.85 2.43
CA LYS A 173 -8.38 27.47 1.39
C LYS A 173 -8.53 26.56 0.17
N ILE A 174 -7.45 25.93 -0.28
CA ILE A 174 -7.46 24.97 -1.39
C ILE A 174 -8.17 23.68 -0.99
N ALA A 175 -7.99 23.18 0.24
CA ALA A 175 -8.76 22.04 0.74
C ALA A 175 -10.28 22.28 0.63
N HIS A 176 -10.72 23.50 0.93
CA HIS A 176 -12.13 23.84 0.97
C HIS A 176 -12.75 24.25 -0.37
N ARG A 177 -11.95 24.82 -1.30
CA ARG A 177 -12.47 25.38 -2.58
C ARG A 177 -11.72 24.96 -3.85
N GLY A 178 -10.58 24.28 -3.70
CA GLY A 178 -9.73 23.88 -4.81
C GLY A 178 -10.30 22.73 -5.63
N GLU A 179 -9.67 22.49 -6.77
CA GLU A 179 -10.02 21.43 -7.71
C GLU A 179 -9.69 20.05 -7.15
N HIS A 180 -10.36 19.01 -7.66
CA HIS A 180 -10.15 17.63 -7.18
C HIS A 180 -8.68 17.22 -7.23
N ARG A 181 -7.98 17.52 -8.33
CA ARG A 181 -6.54 17.22 -8.50
C ARG A 181 -5.68 17.87 -7.41
N GLU A 182 -5.96 19.13 -7.07
CA GLU A 182 -5.22 19.84 -6.02
C GLU A 182 -5.47 19.21 -4.65
N ARG A 183 -6.73 18.87 -4.34
CA ARG A 183 -7.11 18.26 -3.06
C ARG A 183 -6.48 16.88 -2.86
N VAL A 184 -6.39 16.07 -3.90
CA VAL A 184 -5.72 14.76 -3.85
C VAL A 184 -4.24 14.92 -3.51
N VAL A 185 -3.55 15.86 -4.15
CA VAL A 185 -2.14 16.13 -3.84
C VAL A 185 -1.98 16.69 -2.43
N LEU A 186 -2.87 17.60 -2.03
CA LEU A 186 -2.88 18.22 -0.71
C LEU A 186 -3.13 17.21 0.42
N GLU A 187 -4.06 16.27 0.23
CA GLU A 187 -4.34 15.15 1.14
C GLU A 187 -3.08 14.31 1.39
N ARG A 188 -2.38 13.94 0.31
CA ARG A 188 -1.18 13.09 0.37
C ARG A 188 0.00 13.79 1.05
N MET A 189 0.12 15.11 0.89
CA MET A 189 1.26 15.87 1.42
C MET A 189 1.08 16.28 2.88
N TYR A 190 -0.11 16.79 3.25
CA TYR A 190 -0.32 17.45 4.54
C TYR A 190 -1.20 16.65 5.51
N GLY A 191 -1.91 15.64 5.00
CA GLY A 191 -2.69 14.70 5.82
C GLY A 191 -3.60 15.39 6.84
N LYS A 192 -3.31 15.15 8.13
CA LYS A 192 -4.12 15.62 9.27
C LYS A 192 -4.38 17.13 9.29
N LEU A 193 -3.43 17.93 8.78
CA LEU A 193 -3.57 19.38 8.76
C LEU A 193 -4.74 19.84 7.90
N VAL A 194 -5.08 19.08 6.85
CA VAL A 194 -6.04 19.47 5.82
C VAL A 194 -7.31 18.63 5.83
N TRP A 195 -7.33 17.48 6.52
CA TRP A 195 -8.49 16.59 6.55
C TRP A 195 -9.79 17.24 7.04
N ASP A 196 -9.74 18.09 8.07
CA ASP A 196 -10.96 18.80 8.53
C ASP A 196 -11.52 19.72 7.44
N ALA A 197 -10.65 20.49 6.77
CA ALA A 197 -11.07 21.38 5.69
C ALA A 197 -11.56 20.62 4.44
N LEU A 198 -10.94 19.47 4.14
CA LEU A 198 -11.38 18.56 3.07
C LEU A 198 -12.78 18.00 3.37
N LEU A 199 -13.00 17.46 4.57
CA LEU A 199 -14.29 16.88 4.97
C LEU A 199 -15.44 17.90 5.00
N ARG A 200 -15.12 19.18 5.21
CA ARG A 200 -16.09 20.29 5.14
C ARG A 200 -16.31 20.84 3.73
N ASN A 201 -15.60 20.34 2.72
CA ASN A 201 -15.75 20.80 1.35
C ASN A 201 -17.08 20.31 0.76
N PRO A 202 -17.94 21.19 0.21
CA PRO A 202 -19.22 20.77 -0.39
C PRO A 202 -19.07 19.89 -1.64
N ARG A 203 -17.90 19.89 -2.29
CA ARG A 203 -17.55 19.13 -3.49
C ARG A 203 -16.64 17.94 -3.20
N ILE A 204 -16.58 17.48 -1.94
CA ILE A 204 -15.80 16.29 -1.59
C ILE A 204 -16.42 15.05 -2.23
N THR A 205 -15.57 14.18 -2.77
CA THR A 205 -15.98 12.93 -3.41
C THR A 205 -15.95 11.76 -2.41
N VAL A 206 -16.76 10.73 -2.68
CA VAL A 206 -16.79 9.49 -1.87
C VAL A 206 -15.40 8.84 -1.73
N PRO A 207 -14.58 8.71 -2.80
CA PRO A 207 -13.25 8.12 -2.67
C PRO A 207 -12.30 8.94 -1.78
N GLU A 208 -12.40 10.28 -1.79
CA GLU A 208 -11.64 11.15 -0.88
C GLU A 208 -12.01 10.86 0.58
N VAL A 209 -13.30 10.79 0.90
CA VAL A 209 -13.77 10.47 2.27
C VAL A 209 -13.33 9.06 2.69
N ALA A 210 -13.45 8.07 1.80
CA ALA A 210 -13.05 6.69 2.08
C ALA A 210 -11.54 6.56 2.34
N ARG A 211 -10.69 7.28 1.58
CA ARG A 211 -9.24 7.34 1.84
C ARG A 211 -8.94 7.90 3.22
N ILE A 212 -9.52 9.05 3.56
CA ILE A 212 -9.34 9.69 4.88
C ILE A 212 -9.82 8.76 6.00
N ALA A 213 -10.99 8.13 5.83
CA ALA A 213 -11.58 7.22 6.80
C ALA A 213 -10.71 5.98 7.08
N ARG A 214 -9.98 5.48 6.08
CA ARG A 214 -9.09 4.32 6.21
C ARG A 214 -7.79 4.65 6.95
N MET A 215 -7.38 5.91 7.01
CA MET A 215 -6.08 6.29 7.57
C MET A 215 -6.00 5.94 9.06
N GLY A 216 -5.07 5.06 9.42
CA GLY A 216 -4.83 4.66 10.82
C GLY A 216 -4.35 5.80 11.73
N THR A 217 -4.16 7.01 11.20
CA THR A 217 -3.79 8.21 11.97
C THR A 217 -4.93 9.24 12.08
N LEU A 218 -6.14 8.88 11.63
CA LEU A 218 -7.36 9.70 11.73
C LEU A 218 -7.65 10.14 13.19
N PRO A 219 -7.80 11.45 13.46
CA PRO A 219 -8.24 11.95 14.76
C PRO A 219 -9.69 11.54 15.08
N LYS A 220 -9.98 11.27 16.36
CA LYS A 220 -11.32 10.89 16.83
C LYS A 220 -12.43 11.87 16.42
N PRO A 221 -12.26 13.21 16.54
CA PRO A 221 -13.30 14.16 16.14
C PRO A 221 -13.65 14.08 14.64
N LEU A 222 -12.69 13.74 13.79
CA LEU A 222 -12.94 13.59 12.35
C LEU A 222 -13.63 12.26 12.03
N ALA A 223 -13.32 11.19 12.77
CA ALA A 223 -14.06 9.93 12.65
C ALA A 223 -15.54 10.11 13.05
N GLU A 224 -15.80 10.88 14.11
CA GLU A 224 -17.15 11.25 14.55
C GLU A 224 -17.85 12.13 13.51
N LEU A 225 -17.15 13.11 12.93
CA LEU A 225 -17.69 13.95 11.85
C LEU A 225 -18.16 13.08 10.68
N ILE A 226 -17.34 12.12 10.23
CA ILE A 226 -17.71 11.20 9.15
C ILE A 226 -18.90 10.33 9.56
N ALA A 227 -18.88 9.76 10.76
CA ALA A 227 -19.95 8.89 11.26
C ALA A 227 -21.27 9.64 11.57
N SER A 228 -21.22 10.96 11.75
CA SER A 228 -22.41 11.79 11.95
C SER A 228 -23.20 12.01 10.66
N ASN A 229 -22.54 11.92 9.50
CA ASN A 229 -23.17 12.14 8.20
C ASN A 229 -23.85 10.86 7.68
N ALA A 230 -25.18 10.83 7.75
CA ALA A 230 -25.97 9.68 7.32
C ALA A 230 -25.77 9.34 5.83
N ALA A 231 -25.54 10.33 4.96
CA ALA A 231 -25.35 10.09 3.54
C ALA A 231 -24.06 9.30 3.27
N TRP A 232 -22.98 9.60 4.00
CA TRP A 232 -21.73 8.85 3.91
C TRP A 232 -21.83 7.44 4.48
N LEU A 233 -22.66 7.22 5.51
CA LEU A 233 -22.87 5.89 6.07
C LEU A 233 -23.65 4.93 5.18
N GLN A 234 -24.49 5.46 4.28
CA GLN A 234 -25.16 4.63 3.27
C GLN A 234 -24.16 4.03 2.29
N VAL A 235 -23.05 4.73 2.02
CA VAL A 235 -22.03 4.29 1.07
C VAL A 235 -21.22 3.13 1.66
N PRO A 236 -21.21 1.94 1.01
CA PRO A 236 -20.49 0.78 1.52
C PRO A 236 -18.98 1.00 1.65
N GLU A 237 -18.37 1.73 0.72
CA GLU A 237 -16.93 2.02 0.70
C GLU A 237 -16.48 2.78 1.95
N ILE A 238 -17.19 3.84 2.32
CA ILE A 238 -16.88 4.67 3.49
C ILE A 238 -17.09 3.84 4.76
N ARG A 239 -18.17 3.06 4.83
CA ARG A 239 -18.50 2.23 5.98
C ARG A 239 -17.42 1.16 6.24
N ARG A 240 -16.98 0.47 5.18
CA ARG A 240 -15.88 -0.50 5.27
C ARG A 240 -14.56 0.18 5.64
N ALA A 241 -14.27 1.36 5.09
CA ALA A 241 -13.07 2.12 5.42
C ALA A 241 -13.04 2.54 6.91
N LEU A 242 -14.16 3.01 7.46
CA LEU A 242 -14.28 3.34 8.88
C LEU A 242 -14.11 2.11 9.78
N LEU A 243 -14.79 1.01 9.45
CA LEU A 243 -14.71 -0.23 10.23
C LEU A 243 -13.31 -0.86 10.17
N GLY A 244 -12.57 -0.68 9.08
CA GLY A 244 -11.18 -1.13 8.95
C GLY A 244 -10.18 -0.28 9.74
N ASN A 245 -10.57 0.87 10.27
CA ASN A 245 -9.65 1.78 10.94
C ASN A 245 -9.38 1.34 12.40
N PRO A 246 -8.12 1.07 12.80
CA PRO A 246 -7.79 0.67 14.17
C PRO A 246 -8.04 1.77 15.21
N ARG A 247 -8.15 3.04 14.80
CA ARG A 247 -8.40 4.18 15.69
C ARG A 247 -9.86 4.60 15.78
N LEU A 248 -10.77 3.83 15.18
CA LEU A 248 -12.21 4.08 15.28
C LEU A 248 -12.64 4.04 16.76
N PRO A 249 -13.29 5.09 17.29
CA PRO A 249 -13.85 5.08 18.64
C PRO A 249 -14.80 3.91 18.85
N ALA A 250 -14.65 3.19 19.96
CA ALA A 250 -15.45 2.00 20.27
C ALA A 250 -16.96 2.28 20.32
N GLU A 251 -17.35 3.51 20.65
CA GLU A 251 -18.74 3.98 20.69
C GLU A 251 -19.41 4.01 19.32
N LEU A 252 -18.64 4.22 18.25
CA LEU A 252 -19.15 4.29 16.88
C LEU A 252 -19.35 2.89 16.26
N ILE A 253 -18.57 1.90 16.70
CA ILE A 253 -18.62 0.53 16.18
C ILE A 253 -20.05 -0.05 16.19
N PRO A 254 -20.76 -0.15 17.33
CA PRO A 254 -22.10 -0.74 17.35
C PRO A 254 -23.09 0.03 16.47
N ARG A 255 -22.92 1.35 16.34
CA ARG A 255 -23.78 2.19 15.50
C ARG A 255 -23.59 1.88 14.02
N LEU A 256 -22.34 1.74 13.57
CA LEU A 256 -22.01 1.39 12.19
C LEU A 256 -22.45 -0.04 11.83
N LEU A 257 -22.27 -1.00 12.75
CA LEU A 257 -22.64 -2.39 12.52
C LEU A 257 -24.16 -2.60 12.41
N ARG A 258 -24.97 -1.77 13.07
CA ARG A 258 -26.45 -1.85 12.97
C ARG A 258 -26.99 -1.34 11.65
N ILE A 259 -26.23 -0.51 10.94
CA ILE A 259 -26.59 0.02 9.61
C ILE A 259 -26.15 -0.97 8.51
N LEU A 260 -25.20 -1.86 8.79
CA LEU A 260 -24.72 -2.86 7.84
C LEU A 260 -25.84 -3.82 7.41
N PRO A 261 -25.91 -4.20 6.13
CA PRO A 261 -26.76 -5.30 5.72
C PRO A 261 -26.25 -6.63 6.30
N ARG A 262 -27.18 -7.57 6.54
CA ARG A 262 -26.88 -8.86 7.19
C ARG A 262 -25.81 -9.67 6.46
N HIS A 263 -25.74 -9.62 5.13
CA HIS A 263 -24.72 -10.35 4.36
C HIS A 263 -23.30 -9.81 4.63
N GLU A 264 -23.10 -8.49 4.71
CA GLU A 264 -21.81 -7.90 5.07
C GLU A 264 -21.45 -8.20 6.52
N LEU A 265 -22.43 -8.15 7.44
CA LEU A 265 -22.21 -8.40 8.86
C LEU A 265 -21.68 -9.82 9.12
N ARG A 266 -22.12 -10.81 8.34
CA ARG A 266 -21.66 -12.21 8.45
C ARG A 266 -20.19 -12.39 8.04
N LEU A 267 -19.67 -11.54 7.15
CA LEU A 267 -18.28 -11.62 6.68
C LEU A 267 -17.30 -10.99 7.66
N LEU A 268 -17.71 -9.98 8.42
CA LEU A 268 -16.83 -9.22 9.32
C LEU A 268 -16.04 -10.07 10.33
N PRO A 269 -16.63 -11.07 11.03
CA PRO A 269 -15.89 -11.88 12.01
C PRO A 269 -14.71 -12.65 11.43
N THR A 270 -14.83 -13.09 10.17
CA THR A 270 -13.85 -13.92 9.47
C THR A 270 -12.70 -13.09 8.92
N GLN A 271 -12.96 -11.83 8.57
CA GLN A 271 -12.03 -10.98 7.84
C GLN A 271 -10.97 -10.35 8.75
N THR A 272 -9.70 -10.73 8.58
CA THR A 272 -8.56 -10.24 9.38
C THR A 272 -8.24 -8.76 9.17
N ALA A 273 -8.73 -8.17 8.07
CA ALA A 273 -8.59 -6.75 7.77
C ALA A 273 -9.28 -5.84 8.81
N TYR A 274 -10.25 -6.35 9.57
CA TYR A 274 -10.97 -5.58 10.59
C TYR A 274 -10.32 -5.72 11.96
N PRO A 275 -10.22 -4.60 12.73
CA PRO A 275 -9.74 -4.64 14.11
C PRO A 275 -10.52 -5.64 14.97
N ALA A 276 -9.83 -6.27 15.94
CA ALA A 276 -10.43 -7.28 16.82
C ALA A 276 -11.72 -6.80 17.49
N ALA A 277 -11.76 -5.54 17.95
CA ALA A 277 -12.95 -4.93 18.55
C ALA A 277 -14.18 -4.96 17.62
N VAL A 278 -14.00 -4.68 16.32
CA VAL A 278 -15.09 -4.72 15.34
C VAL A 278 -15.58 -6.15 15.13
N ARG A 279 -14.65 -7.11 15.04
CA ARG A 279 -14.98 -8.54 14.89
C ARG A 279 -15.72 -9.10 16.11
N ASP A 280 -15.30 -8.70 17.32
CA ASP A 280 -15.95 -9.08 18.57
C ASP A 280 -17.39 -8.55 18.64
N TRP A 281 -17.59 -7.28 18.29
CA TRP A 281 -18.92 -6.68 18.23
C TRP A 281 -19.82 -7.33 17.17
N ALA A 282 -19.29 -7.63 15.98
CA ALA A 282 -20.03 -8.33 14.93
C ALA A 282 -20.46 -9.74 15.39
N ARG A 283 -19.58 -10.49 16.05
CA ARG A 283 -19.92 -11.81 16.63
C ARG A 283 -21.03 -11.73 17.67
N ARG A 284 -21.04 -10.69 18.51
CA ARG A 284 -22.12 -10.46 19.48
C ARG A 284 -23.44 -10.16 18.79
N LEU A 285 -23.43 -9.34 17.74
CA LEU A 285 -24.64 -8.93 17.03
C LEU A 285 -25.27 -10.08 16.22
N LEU A 286 -24.48 -11.04 15.73
CA LEU A 286 -24.98 -12.21 14.99
C LEU A 286 -25.51 -13.34 15.88
N ARG A 287 -25.18 -13.34 17.18
CA ARG A 287 -25.70 -14.29 18.17
C ARG A 287 -27.05 -13.86 18.76
N LEU A 288 -27.42 -12.60 18.54
CA LEU A 288 -28.73 -12.02 18.85
C LEU A 288 -29.68 -12.22 17.67
#